data_AF-A0A1Q3D238-F1
#
_entry.id   AF-A0A1Q3D238-F1
#
_cell.length_a   1.000
_cell.length_b   1.000
_cell.length_c   1.000
_cell.angle_alpha   90.00
_cell.angle_beta   90.00
_cell.angle_gamma   90.00
#
_symmetry.space_group_name_H-M   'P 1'
#
loop_
_entity.id
_entity.type
_entity.pdbx_description
1 polymer ?
#
loop_
_entity_poly.entity_id
_entity_poly.type
_entity_poly.pdbx_seq_one_letter_code
_entity_poly.pdbx_strand_id
1 'polypeptide(L)'
;PQVEDAANNLTARLEDLVVGVTAIQNSHNELLGKTDERFKQVVLDMISFTDKLRKSVELNRDDISLLKKALHGGPSRAEGASNKFRVPEPKQFSGRRDAKELENFLWDMESYFQVIRVPEEEKVSITSMYLAGDEKLW
;
A
#
# COMPACT_ATOMS: atom_id res chain seq x y z
N PRO A 1 70.00 -4.42 -54.16
CA PRO A 1 69.80 -3.36 -53.14
C PRO A 1 68.34 -2.89 -53.02
N GLN A 2 67.76 -2.26 -54.05
CA GLN A 2 66.44 -1.60 -53.93
C GLN A 2 65.26 -2.56 -53.69
N VAL A 3 65.30 -3.76 -54.28
CA VAL A 3 64.26 -4.81 -54.09
C VAL A 3 64.34 -5.43 -52.69
N GLU A 4 65.55 -5.51 -52.13
CA GLU A 4 65.80 -6.09 -50.81
C GLU A 4 65.36 -5.15 -49.69
N ASP A 5 65.58 -3.84 -49.84
CA ASP A 5 65.05 -2.82 -48.94
C ASP A 5 63.51 -2.79 -48.93
N ALA A 6 62.88 -2.95 -50.10
CA ALA A 6 61.42 -3.03 -50.21
C ALA A 6 60.86 -4.29 -49.53
N ALA A 7 61.55 -5.43 -49.68
CA ALA A 7 61.19 -6.67 -49.00
C ALA A 7 61.32 -6.54 -47.47
N ASN A 8 62.42 -5.95 -46.98
CA ASN A 8 62.64 -5.71 -45.56
C ASN A 8 61.59 -4.77 -44.96
N ASN A 9 61.21 -3.71 -45.68
CA ASN A 9 60.14 -2.80 -45.27
C ASN A 9 58.79 -3.52 -45.16
N LEU A 10 58.46 -4.37 -46.13
CA LEU A 10 57.22 -5.15 -46.11
C LEU A 10 57.19 -6.11 -44.91
N THR A 11 58.30 -6.78 -44.63
CA THR A 11 58.43 -7.67 -43.47
C THR A 11 58.17 -6.92 -42.17
N ALA A 12 58.82 -5.76 -41.96
CA ALA A 12 58.60 -4.94 -40.76
C ALA A 12 57.14 -4.50 -40.60
N ARG A 13 56.46 -4.15 -41.70
CA ARG A 13 55.03 -3.80 -41.68
C ARG A 13 54.13 -4.99 -41.36
N LEU A 14 54.48 -6.19 -41.82
CA LEU A 14 53.74 -7.41 -41.49
C LEU A 14 53.93 -7.79 -40.02
N GLU A 15 55.14 -7.64 -39.48
CA GLU A 15 55.41 -7.86 -38.06
C GLU A 15 54.61 -6.89 -37.18
N ASP A 16 54.61 -5.59 -37.50
CA ASP A 16 53.81 -4.58 -36.80
C ASP A 16 52.30 -4.89 -36.87
N LEU A 17 51.81 -5.30 -38.04
CA LEU A 17 50.42 -5.71 -38.22
C LEU A 17 50.07 -6.93 -37.35
N VAL A 18 50.95 -7.93 -37.28
CA VAL A 18 50.76 -9.11 -36.44
C VAL A 18 50.68 -8.72 -34.97
N VAL A 19 51.58 -7.84 -34.50
CA VAL A 19 51.56 -7.32 -33.13
C VAL A 19 50.23 -6.60 -32.84
N GLY A 20 49.79 -5.74 -33.76
CA GLY A 20 48.52 -5.03 -33.64
C GLY A 20 47.30 -5.97 -33.56
N VAL A 21 47.23 -6.97 -34.44
CA VAL A 21 46.15 -7.97 -34.45
C VAL A 21 46.15 -8.79 -33.16
N THR A 22 47.32 -9.21 -32.67
CA THR A 22 47.42 -9.93 -31.39
C THR A 22 46.95 -9.08 -30.22
N ALA A 23 47.31 -7.79 -30.17
CA ALA A 23 46.85 -6.88 -29.13
C ALA A 23 45.32 -6.71 -29.16
N ILE A 24 44.73 -6.55 -30.34
CA ILE A 24 43.26 -6.46 -30.51
C ILE A 24 42.59 -7.75 -30.06
N GLN A 25 43.11 -8.91 -30.45
CA GLN A 25 42.55 -10.20 -30.07
C GLN A 25 42.56 -10.41 -28.55
N ASN A 26 43.64 -10.02 -27.88
CA ASN A 26 43.75 -10.10 -26.42
C ASN A 26 42.74 -9.17 -25.73
N SER A 27 42.63 -7.92 -26.19
CA SER A 27 41.66 -6.96 -25.67
C SER A 27 40.21 -7.44 -25.88
N HIS A 28 39.91 -8.03 -27.03
CA HIS A 28 38.61 -8.61 -27.33
C HIS A 28 38.26 -9.74 -26.35
N ASN A 29 39.18 -10.68 -26.12
CA ASN A 29 38.97 -11.79 -25.19
C ASN A 29 38.77 -11.28 -23.75
N GLU A 30 39.52 -10.26 -23.33
CA GLU A 30 39.37 -9.65 -22.01
C GLU A 30 37.99 -8.98 -21.85
N LEU A 31 37.55 -8.22 -22.86
CA LEU A 31 36.23 -7.58 -22.86
C LEU A 31 35.10 -8.60 -22.83
N LEU A 32 35.23 -9.70 -23.59
CA LEU A 32 34.26 -10.79 -23.60
C LEU A 32 34.15 -11.41 -22.20
N GLY A 33 35.28 -11.72 -21.56
CA GLY A 33 35.32 -12.26 -20.21
C GLY A 33 34.71 -11.31 -19.17
N LYS A 34 35.04 -10.01 -19.23
CA LYS A 34 34.45 -8.99 -18.36
C LYS A 34 32.94 -8.88 -18.55
N THR A 35 32.47 -8.96 -19.80
CA THR A 35 31.04 -8.89 -20.12
C THR A 35 30.29 -10.11 -19.59
N ASP A 36 30.86 -11.31 -19.76
CA ASP A 36 30.31 -12.56 -19.23
C ASP A 36 30.20 -12.52 -17.70
N GLU A 37 31.25 -12.06 -17.01
CA GLU A 37 31.25 -11.95 -15.55
C GLU A 37 30.20 -10.95 -15.05
N ARG A 38 30.06 -9.79 -15.72
CA ARG A 38 29.01 -8.83 -15.38
C ARG A 38 27.61 -9.40 -15.63
N PHE A 39 27.43 -10.17 -16.70
CA PHE A 39 26.15 -10.80 -16.98
C PHE A 39 25.78 -11.82 -15.89
N LYS A 40 26.73 -12.67 -15.49
CA LYS A 40 26.56 -13.60 -14.36
C LYS A 40 26.19 -12.86 -13.08
N GLN A 41 26.88 -11.76 -12.76
CA GLN A 41 26.57 -10.98 -11.57
C GLN A 41 25.16 -10.40 -11.62
N VAL A 42 24.73 -9.84 -12.75
CA VAL A 42 23.36 -9.31 -12.91
C VAL A 42 22.31 -10.39 -12.71
N VAL A 43 22.54 -11.60 -13.24
CA VAL A 43 21.64 -12.74 -13.04
C VAL A 43 21.57 -13.13 -11.56
N LEU A 44 22.70 -13.20 -10.87
CA LEU A 44 22.75 -13.50 -9.43
C LEU A 44 22.02 -12.45 -8.59
N ASP A 45 22.23 -11.17 -8.91
CA ASP A 45 21.57 -10.06 -8.23
C ASP A 45 20.05 -10.10 -8.45
N MET A 46 19.60 -10.41 -9.67
CA MET A 46 18.18 -10.56 -10.00
C MET A 46 17.55 -11.75 -9.25
N ILE A 47 18.25 -12.88 -9.14
CA ILE A 47 17.80 -14.03 -8.35
C ILE A 47 17.67 -13.64 -6.87
N SER A 48 18.69 -12.98 -6.31
CA SER A 48 18.68 -12.51 -4.92
C SER A 48 17.54 -11.53 -4.64
N PHE A 49 17.34 -10.57 -5.55
CA PHE A 49 16.24 -9.61 -5.46
C PHE A 49 14.88 -10.30 -5.51
N THR A 50 14.69 -11.24 -6.44
CA THR A 50 13.45 -12.01 -6.58
C THR A 50 13.14 -12.82 -5.32
N ASP A 51 14.15 -13.42 -4.69
CA ASP A 51 13.99 -14.15 -3.42
C ASP A 51 13.58 -13.21 -2.27
N LYS A 52 14.22 -12.05 -2.15
CA LYS A 52 13.87 -11.03 -1.14
C LYS A 52 12.43 -10.54 -1.34
N LEU A 53 12.02 -10.27 -2.58
CA LEU A 53 10.67 -9.83 -2.90
C LEU A 53 9.64 -10.90 -2.54
N ARG A 54 9.90 -12.17 -2.88
CA ARG A 54 9.03 -13.30 -2.54
C ARG A 54 8.81 -13.42 -1.02
N LYS A 55 9.89 -13.39 -0.24
CA LYS A 55 9.81 -13.43 1.23
C LYS A 55 8.99 -12.27 1.79
N SER A 56 9.17 -11.07 1.28
CA SER A 56 8.37 -9.91 1.70
C SER A 56 6.88 -10.09 1.38
N VAL A 57 6.54 -10.64 0.22
CA VAL A 57 5.15 -10.92 -0.16
C VAL A 57 4.53 -11.99 0.75
N GLU A 58 5.29 -13.03 1.12
CA GLU A 58 4.85 -14.07 2.04
C GLU A 58 4.57 -13.50 3.44
N LEU A 59 5.50 -12.70 3.98
CA LEU A 59 5.31 -12.03 5.28
C LEU A 59 4.07 -11.12 5.27
N ASN A 60 3.91 -10.29 4.23
CA ASN A 60 2.75 -9.42 4.11
C ASN A 60 1.44 -10.22 4.01
N ARG A 61 1.46 -11.38 3.33
CA ARG A 61 0.30 -12.26 3.22
C ARG A 61 -0.09 -12.82 4.60
N ASP A 62 0.88 -13.19 5.41
CA ASP A 62 0.66 -13.69 6.77
C ASP A 62 0.10 -12.61 7.69
N ASP A 63 0.65 -11.38 7.64
CA ASP A 63 0.15 -10.23 8.38
C ASP A 63 -1.31 -9.90 8.00
N ILE A 64 -1.63 -9.90 6.71
CA ILE A 64 -3.00 -9.70 6.22
C ILE A 64 -3.93 -10.81 6.73
N SER A 65 -3.46 -12.06 6.77
CA SER A 65 -4.23 -13.19 7.29
C SER A 65 -4.53 -13.04 8.78
N LEU A 66 -3.54 -12.61 9.57
CA LEU A 66 -3.69 -12.33 11.00
C LEU A 66 -4.67 -11.17 11.24
N LEU A 67 -4.52 -10.06 10.51
CA LEU A 67 -5.44 -8.93 10.61
C LEU A 67 -6.88 -9.31 10.24
N LYS A 68 -7.06 -10.10 9.17
CA LYS A 68 -8.38 -10.64 8.82
C LYS A 68 -8.95 -11.52 9.93
N LYS A 69 -8.15 -12.41 10.54
CA LYS A 69 -8.61 -13.22 11.68
C LYS A 69 -8.96 -12.38 12.90
N ALA A 70 -8.20 -11.34 13.22
CA ALA A 70 -8.53 -10.44 14.32
C ALA A 70 -9.83 -9.66 14.07
N LEU A 71 -10.06 -9.25 12.83
CA LEU A 71 -11.28 -8.55 12.42
C LEU A 71 -12.53 -9.44 12.51
N HIS A 72 -12.43 -10.71 12.08
CA HIS A 72 -13.57 -11.64 12.06
C HIS A 72 -13.71 -12.50 13.33
N GLY A 73 -12.62 -12.66 14.07
CA GLY A 73 -12.49 -13.53 15.25
C GLY A 73 -12.30 -12.76 16.55
N GLY A 74 -12.48 -11.43 16.55
CA GLY A 74 -12.78 -10.71 17.78
C GLY A 74 -13.94 -11.42 18.48
N PRO A 75 -13.91 -11.58 19.81
CA PRO A 75 -14.82 -12.46 20.52
C PRO A 75 -16.24 -12.21 20.03
N SER A 76 -16.88 -13.26 19.51
CA SER A 76 -18.34 -13.36 19.50
C SER A 76 -18.78 -12.81 20.83
N ARG A 77 -19.48 -11.68 20.72
CA ARG A 77 -20.13 -10.89 21.76
C ARG A 77 -20.80 -11.80 22.78
N ALA A 78 -20.01 -12.39 23.67
CA ALA A 78 -20.45 -12.79 24.99
C ALA A 78 -20.78 -11.46 25.66
N GLU A 79 -22.06 -11.30 25.92
CA GLU A 79 -22.64 -10.23 26.70
C GLU A 79 -21.81 -10.06 27.98
N GLY A 80 -20.95 -9.05 27.98
CA GLY A 80 -19.95 -8.87 29.02
C GLY A 80 -19.32 -7.49 28.89
N ALA A 81 -20.10 -6.49 29.32
CA ALA A 81 -19.65 -5.17 29.78
C ALA A 81 -18.36 -4.64 29.13
N SER A 82 -18.34 -4.50 27.81
CA SER A 82 -17.50 -3.46 27.21
C SER A 82 -17.96 -2.15 27.82
N ASN A 83 -17.06 -1.39 28.40
CA ASN A 83 -17.27 -0.02 28.86
C ASN A 83 -17.50 0.91 27.63
N LYS A 84 -18.46 0.54 26.78
CA LYS A 84 -19.01 1.36 25.72
C LYS A 84 -19.69 2.48 26.46
N PHE A 85 -19.11 3.67 26.36
CA PHE A 85 -19.83 4.91 26.62
C PHE A 85 -21.18 4.79 25.89
N ARG A 86 -22.24 4.45 26.63
CA ARG A 86 -23.58 4.39 26.09
C ARG A 86 -24.00 5.83 25.99
N VAL A 87 -24.11 6.31 24.76
CA VAL A 87 -24.66 7.64 24.50
C VAL A 87 -26.05 7.68 25.14
N PRO A 88 -26.32 8.60 26.07
CA PRO A 88 -27.65 8.74 26.65
C PRO A 88 -28.65 9.00 25.53
N GLU A 89 -29.77 8.26 25.52
CA GLU A 89 -30.85 8.50 24.57
C GLU A 89 -31.57 9.83 24.90
N PRO A 90 -31.99 10.60 23.88
CA PRO A 90 -32.79 11.81 24.09
C PRO A 90 -34.11 11.50 24.80
N LYS A 91 -34.61 12.48 25.55
CA LYS A 91 -35.96 12.37 26.13
C LYS A 91 -37.01 12.52 25.03
N GLN A 92 -38.13 11.82 25.18
CA GLN A 92 -39.27 12.03 24.30
C GLN A 92 -39.85 13.43 24.49
N PHE A 93 -40.24 14.05 23.38
CA PHE A 93 -40.96 15.32 23.39
C PHE A 93 -42.39 15.09 23.90
N SER A 94 -42.80 15.80 24.94
CA SER A 94 -44.11 15.56 25.57
C SER A 94 -45.29 16.24 24.86
N GLY A 95 -45.02 17.03 23.81
CA GLY A 95 -46.06 17.75 23.06
C GLY A 95 -46.66 18.93 23.80
N ARG A 96 -46.05 19.38 24.91
CA ARG A 96 -46.48 20.61 25.58
C ARG A 96 -46.12 21.79 24.69
N ARG A 97 -47.04 22.75 24.60
CA ARG A 97 -46.85 24.02 23.90
C ARG A 97 -45.95 24.96 24.72
N ASP A 98 -44.72 24.53 24.95
CA ASP A 98 -43.66 25.24 25.66
C ASP A 98 -42.44 25.35 24.74
N ALA A 99 -42.10 26.58 24.34
CA ALA A 99 -40.98 26.86 23.45
C ALA A 99 -39.65 26.34 24.00
N LYS A 100 -39.48 26.38 25.32
CA LYS A 100 -38.25 25.92 25.98
C LYS A 100 -38.11 24.41 25.91
N GLU A 101 -39.23 23.68 25.99
CA GLU A 101 -39.19 22.22 25.85
C GLU A 101 -38.82 21.81 24.42
N LEU A 102 -39.40 22.48 23.43
CA LEU A 102 -39.08 22.23 22.02
C LEU A 102 -37.61 22.49 21.72
N GLU A 103 -37.06 23.61 22.22
CA GLU A 103 -35.65 23.94 22.04
C GLU A 103 -34.72 22.90 22.68
N ASN A 104 -35.01 22.47 23.92
CA ASN A 104 -34.23 21.43 24.59
C ASN A 104 -34.30 20.09 23.83
N PHE A 105 -35.47 19.71 23.33
CA PHE A 105 -35.64 18.47 22.57
C PHE A 105 -34.79 18.49 21.29
N LEU A 106 -34.85 19.57 20.51
CA LEU A 106 -34.04 19.71 19.28
C LEU A 106 -32.54 19.68 19.59
N TRP A 107 -32.12 20.33 20.67
CA TRP A 107 -30.72 20.34 21.09
C TRP A 107 -30.22 18.95 21.52
N ASP A 108 -31.04 18.20 22.28
CA ASP A 108 -30.74 16.83 22.70
C ASP A 108 -30.65 15.89 21.49
N MET A 109 -31.56 16.02 20.51
CA MET A 109 -31.55 15.22 19.28
C MET A 109 -30.33 15.51 18.40
N GLU A 110 -29.98 16.78 18.18
CA GLU A 110 -28.81 17.15 17.37
C GLU A 110 -27.51 16.70 18.03
N SER A 111 -27.39 16.89 19.35
CA SER A 111 -26.24 16.41 20.13
C SER A 111 -26.11 14.89 20.05
N TYR A 112 -27.22 14.16 20.15
CA TYR A 112 -27.25 12.71 20.00
C TYR A 112 -26.76 12.29 18.61
N PHE A 113 -27.30 12.87 17.55
CA PHE A 113 -26.92 12.57 16.17
C PHE A 113 -25.44 12.83 15.87
N GLN A 114 -24.86 13.89 16.43
CA GLN A 114 -23.43 14.18 16.28
C GLN A 114 -22.56 13.10 16.93
N VAL A 115 -22.96 12.62 18.11
CA VAL A 115 -22.18 11.60 18.84
C VAL A 115 -22.28 10.23 18.17
N ILE A 116 -23.46 9.83 17.66
CA ILE A 116 -23.65 8.53 17.01
C ILE A 116 -23.48 8.56 15.48
N ARG A 117 -23.19 9.73 14.89
CA ARG A 117 -22.93 9.97 13.46
C ARG A 117 -24.07 9.50 12.55
N VAL A 118 -25.30 9.90 12.86
CA VAL A 118 -26.48 9.60 12.03
C VAL A 118 -26.39 10.30 10.66
N PRO A 119 -26.64 9.59 9.54
CA PRO A 119 -26.79 10.20 8.21
C PRO A 119 -27.97 11.19 8.15
N GLU A 120 -27.84 12.28 7.40
CA GLU A 120 -28.86 13.35 7.36
C GLU A 120 -30.24 12.84 6.92
N GLU A 121 -30.25 11.88 5.98
CA GLU A 121 -31.46 11.22 5.47
C GLU A 121 -32.24 10.41 6.51
N GLU A 122 -31.59 9.97 7.59
CA GLU A 122 -32.21 9.17 8.65
C GLU A 122 -32.68 10.03 9.84
N LYS A 123 -32.16 11.25 9.98
CA LYS A 123 -32.42 12.12 11.15
C LYS A 123 -33.92 12.37 11.37
N VAL A 124 -34.67 12.71 10.32
CA VAL A 124 -36.11 12.97 10.43
C VAL A 124 -36.87 11.73 10.90
N SER A 125 -36.56 10.57 10.31
CA SER A 125 -37.17 9.29 10.69
C SER A 125 -36.90 8.97 12.15
N ILE A 126 -35.66 9.17 12.62
CA ILE A 126 -35.30 8.90 14.02
C ILE A 126 -35.95 9.90 14.97
N THR A 127 -35.94 11.20 14.64
CA THR A 127 -36.62 12.24 15.45
C THR A 127 -38.10 11.93 15.63
N SER A 128 -38.78 11.43 14.60
CA SER A 128 -40.19 11.02 14.69
C SER A 128 -40.45 9.95 15.76
N MET A 129 -39.47 9.07 16.03
CA MET A 129 -39.60 8.02 17.04
C MET A 129 -39.61 8.58 18.48
N TYR A 130 -39.05 9.77 18.67
CA TYR A 130 -38.98 10.46 19.96
C TYR A 130 -40.10 11.49 20.17
N LEU A 131 -41.01 11.66 19.21
CA LEU A 131 -42.26 12.38 19.44
C LEU A 131 -43.22 11.49 20.25
N ALA A 132 -44.12 12.07 21.04
CA ALA A 132 -45.13 11.34 21.80
C ALA A 132 -46.52 11.97 21.66
N GLY A 133 -47.57 11.18 21.89
CA GLY A 133 -48.95 11.64 21.83
C GLY A 133 -49.37 12.10 20.44
N ASP A 134 -50.21 13.14 20.40
CA ASP A 134 -50.80 13.68 19.17
C ASP A 134 -49.75 14.31 18.23
N GLU A 135 -48.56 14.66 18.73
CA GLU A 135 -47.45 15.19 17.90
C GLU A 135 -46.97 14.20 16.84
N LYS A 136 -47.19 12.89 17.03
CA LYS A 136 -46.88 11.88 16.00
C LYS A 136 -47.81 11.94 14.78
N LEU A 137 -48.95 12.64 14.90
CA LEU A 137 -50.02 12.65 13.91
C LEU A 137 -50.04 13.92 13.06
N TRP A 138 -49.08 14.84 13.28
CA TRP A 138 -48.93 16.10 12.54
C TRP A 138 -47.99 15.96 11.35
#